data_AF-A0A9X3J218-F1
#
_entry.id   AF-A0A9X3J218-F1
#
_cell.length_a   1.000
_cell.length_b   1.000
_cell.length_c   1.000
_cell.angle_alpha   90.00
_cell.angle_beta   90.00
_cell.angle_gamma   90.00
#
_symmetry.space_group_name_H-M   'P 1'
#
loop_
_entity.id
_entity.type
_entity.pdbx_description
1 polymer ?
#
loop_
_entity_poly.entity_id
_entity_poly.type
_entity_poly.pdbx_seq_one_letter_code
_entity_poly.pdbx_strand_id
1 'polypeptide(L)'
;MILASRLGRLVGPRLAALAVLFVTALSFTPAFAADRHVVPDIRGETQPQTRAGARLVRLPLTVHVATGADKVVFDLRRLNRAVWRANEALRASGIEVYVARVELLPEGFAAVRHRRDRRHLAKFAQPDGTVHVFLVGNLELGGSRRADRSVRGLHWRYRGLLGKMRNREYLIVSNDAPATTFVHELGHLFGLEHDTSHQNLMCSCRQGPRQIFTLDQGRRMRSGALAFVARQP
;
A
#
# COMPACT_ATOMS: atom_id res chain seq x y z
N MET A 1 -3.53 -42.49 52.69
CA MET A 1 -3.82 -41.80 53.96
C MET A 1 -5.08 -40.98 53.74
N ILE A 2 -6.13 -41.35 54.44
CA ILE A 2 -7.54 -41.06 54.14
C ILE A 2 -7.97 -39.80 54.91
N LEU A 3 -8.57 -38.81 54.23
CA LEU A 3 -9.39 -37.80 54.90
C LEU A 3 -10.85 -38.02 54.50
N ALA A 4 -11.66 -38.28 55.52
CA ALA A 4 -13.11 -38.32 55.47
C ALA A 4 -13.67 -36.98 55.97
N SER A 5 -14.77 -36.52 55.37
CA SER A 5 -15.88 -35.92 56.12
C SER A 5 -17.09 -35.72 55.21
N ARG A 6 -18.13 -36.52 55.45
CA ARG A 6 -19.51 -36.34 55.00
C ARG A 6 -20.25 -35.42 55.98
N LEU A 7 -21.19 -34.63 55.48
CA LEU A 7 -22.45 -34.13 56.08
C LEU A 7 -22.99 -33.12 55.06
N GLY A 8 -24.27 -33.01 54.68
CA GLY A 8 -25.54 -33.54 55.14
C GLY A 8 -26.63 -32.84 54.30
N ARG A 9 -27.77 -33.49 54.12
CA ARG A 9 -28.90 -33.13 53.25
C ARG A 9 -29.75 -31.98 53.80
N LEU A 10 -30.44 -31.25 52.91
CA LEU A 10 -31.75 -30.57 53.08
C LEU A 10 -32.31 -30.37 51.64
N VAL A 11 -33.28 -31.15 51.12
CA VAL A 11 -34.76 -31.04 51.25
C VAL A 11 -35.26 -29.61 51.05
N GLY A 12 -35.81 -29.26 49.88
CA GLY A 12 -37.26 -29.18 49.67
C GLY A 12 -37.65 -28.01 48.74
N PRO A 13 -38.89 -27.93 48.23
CA PRO A 13 -39.13 -27.81 46.78
C PRO A 13 -39.88 -26.54 46.33
N ARG A 14 -40.11 -26.47 45.01
CA ARG A 14 -41.11 -25.68 44.24
C ARG A 14 -40.61 -24.32 43.75
N LEU A 15 -40.47 -24.18 42.43
CA LEU A 15 -41.54 -23.62 41.60
C LEU A 15 -41.18 -23.77 40.11
N ALA A 16 -42.21 -24.08 39.34
CA ALA A 16 -42.17 -24.31 37.92
C ALA A 16 -41.76 -23.06 37.14
N ALA A 17 -40.89 -23.23 36.15
CA ALA A 17 -40.76 -22.29 35.05
C ALA A 17 -40.92 -23.08 33.74
N LEU A 18 -42.06 -22.86 33.10
CA LEU A 18 -42.37 -23.29 31.74
C LEU A 18 -41.23 -22.90 30.79
N ALA A 19 -40.57 -23.88 30.17
CA ALA A 19 -39.73 -23.62 29.01
C ALA A 19 -40.63 -23.63 27.77
N VAL A 20 -40.88 -22.44 27.22
CA VAL A 20 -41.54 -22.27 25.92
C VAL A 20 -40.58 -22.71 24.83
N LEU A 21 -40.91 -23.83 24.16
CA LEU A 21 -40.18 -24.35 23.01
C LEU A 21 -40.59 -23.55 21.76
N PHE A 22 -39.85 -22.49 21.42
CA PHE A 22 -39.99 -21.82 20.12
C PHE A 22 -39.19 -22.60 19.07
N VAL A 23 -39.88 -23.46 18.32
CA VAL A 23 -39.36 -24.04 17.08
C VAL A 23 -39.59 -23.02 15.96
N THR A 24 -38.64 -22.10 15.77
CA THR A 24 -38.57 -21.30 14.54
C THR A 24 -37.80 -22.09 13.50
N ALA A 25 -38.51 -22.61 12.51
CA ALA A 25 -37.94 -23.12 11.27
C ALA A 25 -37.18 -21.99 10.57
N LEU A 26 -35.84 -22.02 10.66
CA LEU A 26 -34.98 -21.20 9.83
C LEU A 26 -34.96 -21.82 8.43
N SER A 27 -35.83 -21.30 7.57
CA SER A 27 -35.74 -21.47 6.13
C SER A 27 -34.37 -20.95 5.67
N PHE A 28 -33.45 -21.87 5.35
CA PHE A 28 -32.22 -21.55 4.64
C PHE A 28 -32.60 -21.09 3.23
N THR A 29 -32.69 -19.78 3.03
CA THR A 29 -32.63 -19.19 1.69
C THR A 29 -31.15 -19.19 1.26
N PRO A 30 -30.77 -19.88 0.18
CA PRO A 30 -29.46 -19.64 -0.42
C PRO A 30 -29.51 -18.25 -1.07
N ALA A 31 -28.97 -17.25 -0.37
CA ALA A 31 -28.68 -15.95 -0.95
C ALA A 31 -27.52 -16.12 -1.95
N PHE A 32 -27.85 -16.46 -3.19
CA PHE A 32 -26.94 -16.28 -4.32
C PHE A 32 -26.84 -14.79 -4.62
N ALA A 33 -25.96 -14.09 -3.90
CA ALA A 33 -25.45 -12.79 -4.34
C ALA A 33 -24.50 -13.02 -5.52
N ALA A 34 -25.07 -13.26 -6.70
CA ALA A 34 -24.36 -13.11 -7.96
C ALA A 34 -24.26 -11.60 -8.26
N ASP A 35 -23.49 -10.90 -7.44
CA ASP A 35 -23.23 -9.48 -7.65
C ASP A 35 -22.25 -9.40 -8.82
N ARG A 36 -22.79 -9.15 -10.02
CA ARG A 36 -21.98 -8.89 -11.20
C ARG A 36 -21.16 -7.63 -10.90
N HIS A 37 -19.87 -7.82 -10.71
CA HIS A 37 -18.90 -6.74 -10.57
C HIS A 37 -18.86 -5.94 -11.88
N VAL A 38 -19.77 -4.97 -12.03
CA VAL A 38 -19.80 -4.05 -13.17
C VAL A 38 -18.61 -3.12 -12.98
N VAL A 39 -17.54 -3.35 -13.75
CA VAL A 39 -16.37 -2.47 -13.79
C VAL A 39 -16.81 -1.14 -14.42
N PRO A 40 -16.71 -0.01 -13.72
CA PRO A 40 -17.06 1.30 -14.29
C PRO A 40 -16.19 1.59 -15.51
N ASP A 41 -16.82 1.94 -16.63
CA ASP A 41 -16.09 2.39 -17.81
C ASP A 41 -15.57 3.82 -17.57
N ILE A 42 -14.29 3.91 -17.17
CA ILE A 42 -13.61 5.18 -16.89
C ILE A 42 -13.32 6.00 -18.16
N ARG A 43 -13.63 5.49 -19.36
CA ARG A 43 -13.40 6.21 -20.63
C ARG A 43 -14.20 7.49 -20.76
N GLY A 44 -15.29 7.65 -20.00
CA GLY A 44 -16.11 8.85 -19.94
C GLY A 44 -15.71 9.87 -18.86
N GLU A 45 -14.74 9.56 -17.99
CA GLU A 45 -14.29 10.52 -16.98
C GLU A 45 -13.38 11.57 -17.63
N THR A 46 -13.96 12.74 -17.95
CA THR A 46 -13.19 13.92 -18.30
C THR A 46 -12.37 14.33 -17.08
N GLN A 47 -11.04 14.42 -17.23
CA GLN A 47 -10.17 14.94 -16.17
C GLN A 47 -10.71 16.28 -15.69
N PRO A 48 -10.86 16.48 -14.37
CA PRO A 48 -11.38 17.72 -13.86
C PRO A 48 -10.32 18.77 -14.15
N GLN A 49 -10.72 19.87 -14.79
CA GLN A 49 -9.87 21.05 -14.82
C GLN A 49 -9.61 21.43 -13.37
N THR A 50 -8.33 21.49 -12.98
CA THR A 50 -7.89 21.92 -11.66
C THR A 50 -8.67 23.18 -11.31
N ARG A 51 -9.47 23.16 -10.22
CA ARG A 51 -10.14 24.40 -9.77
C ARG A 51 -9.05 25.45 -9.61
N ALA A 52 -9.13 26.51 -10.42
CA ALA A 52 -8.21 27.64 -10.35
C ALA A 52 -8.16 28.12 -8.89
N GLY A 53 -7.00 27.96 -8.23
CA GLY A 53 -6.79 28.34 -6.83
C GLY A 53 -6.51 27.19 -5.83
N ALA A 54 -6.64 25.91 -6.20
CA ALA A 54 -6.25 24.83 -5.29
C ALA A 54 -4.70 24.81 -5.09
N ARG A 55 -4.22 25.13 -3.89
CA ARG A 55 -2.78 25.13 -3.55
C ARG A 55 -2.14 23.79 -3.87
N LEU A 56 -1.10 23.81 -4.71
CA LEU A 56 -0.33 22.62 -5.08
C LEU A 56 0.35 22.01 -3.84
N VAL A 57 0.21 20.69 -3.65
CA VAL A 57 0.92 19.94 -2.62
C VAL A 57 2.22 19.41 -3.23
N ARG A 58 3.36 19.95 -2.81
CA ARG A 58 4.68 19.58 -3.32
C ARG A 58 5.39 18.68 -2.32
N LEU A 59 5.84 17.51 -2.76
CA LEU A 59 6.44 16.48 -1.92
C LEU A 59 7.88 16.18 -2.36
N PRO A 60 8.88 16.41 -1.50
CA PRO A 60 10.26 16.07 -1.82
C PRO A 60 10.49 14.55 -1.76
N LEU A 61 11.26 14.04 -2.70
CA LEU A 61 11.74 12.65 -2.74
C LEU A 61 13.21 12.59 -2.33
N THR A 62 13.54 11.68 -1.42
CA THR A 62 14.92 11.20 -1.23
C THR A 62 15.04 9.84 -1.90
N VAL A 63 15.86 9.78 -2.95
CA VAL A 63 16.02 8.59 -3.79
C VAL A 63 17.28 7.85 -3.40
N HIS A 64 17.11 6.65 -2.85
CA HIS A 64 18.18 5.73 -2.47
C HIS A 64 18.47 4.78 -3.64
N VAL A 65 19.68 4.80 -4.18
CA VAL A 65 20.05 4.00 -5.35
C VAL A 65 20.99 2.87 -4.95
N ALA A 66 20.56 1.63 -5.18
CA ALA A 66 21.40 0.46 -4.93
C ALA A 66 22.62 0.40 -5.86
N THR A 67 23.70 -0.13 -5.32
CA THR A 67 24.97 -0.35 -6.02
C THR A 67 25.33 -1.83 -6.03
N GLY A 68 26.16 -2.24 -6.99
CA GLY A 68 26.77 -3.55 -7.05
C GLY A 68 27.89 -3.60 -8.09
N ALA A 69 29.01 -4.23 -7.73
CA ALA A 69 30.23 -4.26 -8.55
C ALA A 69 30.66 -2.84 -8.96
N ASP A 70 30.66 -1.93 -7.98
CA ASP A 70 31.02 -0.51 -8.11
C ASP A 70 30.17 0.31 -9.11
N LYS A 71 28.98 -0.18 -9.48
CA LYS A 71 28.06 0.51 -10.39
C LYS A 71 26.67 0.63 -9.78
N VAL A 72 25.93 1.66 -10.18
CA VAL A 72 24.50 1.76 -9.88
C VAL A 72 23.73 0.66 -10.62
N VAL A 73 22.81 -0.02 -9.93
CA VAL A 73 22.04 -1.13 -10.53
C VAL A 73 20.76 -0.64 -11.21
N PHE A 74 20.51 0.67 -11.21
CA PHE A 74 19.31 1.30 -11.74
C PHE A 74 19.66 2.39 -12.76
N ASP A 75 18.99 2.39 -13.92
CA ASP A 75 19.16 3.44 -14.93
C ASP A 75 18.43 4.74 -14.52
N LEU A 76 19.20 5.79 -14.19
CA LEU A 76 18.63 7.08 -13.79
C LEU A 76 17.75 7.75 -14.86
N ARG A 77 17.90 7.40 -16.15
CA ARG A 77 16.97 7.87 -17.19
C ARG A 77 15.57 7.30 -16.98
N ARG A 78 15.45 6.08 -16.43
CA ARG A 78 14.16 5.48 -16.05
C ARG A 78 13.53 6.24 -14.88
N LEU A 79 14.32 6.67 -13.90
CA LEU A 79 13.83 7.48 -12.78
C LEU A 79 13.18 8.77 -13.30
N ASN A 80 13.87 9.49 -14.19
CA ASN A 80 13.33 10.73 -14.76
C ASN A 80 12.00 10.49 -15.49
N ARG A 81 11.89 9.40 -16.28
CA ARG A 81 10.62 9.03 -16.94
C ARG A 81 9.52 8.67 -15.93
N ALA A 82 9.86 7.96 -14.86
CA ALA A 82 8.92 7.59 -13.81
C ALA A 82 8.39 8.81 -13.05
N VAL A 83 9.27 9.74 -12.66
CA VAL A 83 8.89 10.99 -11.99
C VAL A 83 8.06 11.87 -12.91
N TRP A 84 8.46 12.04 -14.17
CA TRP A 84 7.68 12.79 -15.16
C TRP A 84 6.27 12.20 -15.32
N ARG A 85 6.18 10.88 -15.48
CA ARG A 85 4.90 10.17 -15.62
C ARG A 85 4.04 10.29 -14.37
N ALA A 86 4.65 10.24 -13.18
CA ALA A 86 3.93 10.45 -11.92
C ALA A 86 3.34 11.86 -11.84
N ASN A 87 4.13 12.89 -12.13
CA ASN A 87 3.64 14.27 -12.11
C ASN A 87 2.56 14.54 -13.16
N GLU A 88 2.63 13.91 -14.33
CA GLU A 88 1.57 13.99 -15.34
C GLU A 88 0.24 13.46 -14.79
N ALA A 89 0.24 12.27 -14.17
CA ALA A 89 -0.95 11.66 -13.60
C ALA A 89 -1.48 12.36 -12.33
N LEU A 90 -0.58 12.90 -11.51
CA LEU A 90 -0.91 13.54 -10.23
C LEU A 90 -1.38 14.99 -10.37
N ARG A 91 -1.08 15.65 -11.51
CA ARG A 91 -1.39 17.06 -11.75
C ARG A 91 -2.86 17.41 -11.50
N ALA A 92 -3.79 16.58 -11.98
CA ALA A 92 -5.23 16.80 -11.80
C ALA A 92 -5.67 16.74 -10.33
N SER A 93 -4.88 16.09 -9.47
CA SER A 93 -5.10 16.02 -8.02
C SER A 93 -4.43 17.18 -7.27
N GLY A 94 -3.72 18.06 -7.97
CA GLY A 94 -2.95 19.15 -7.39
C GLY A 94 -1.81 18.65 -6.49
N ILE A 95 -1.14 17.58 -6.91
CA ILE A 95 0.03 16.99 -6.24
C ILE A 95 1.21 17.05 -7.22
N GLU A 96 2.39 17.39 -6.70
CA GLU A 96 3.66 17.32 -7.42
C GLU A 96 4.70 16.62 -6.53
N VAL A 97 5.50 15.75 -7.13
CA VAL A 97 6.68 15.15 -6.50
C VAL A 97 7.95 15.59 -7.22
N TYR A 98 9.03 15.79 -6.49
CA TYR A 98 10.31 16.19 -7.08
C TYR A 98 11.49 15.53 -6.36
N VAL A 99 12.55 15.19 -7.09
CA VAL A 99 13.76 14.62 -6.50
C VAL A 99 14.51 15.73 -5.77
N ALA A 100 14.52 15.67 -4.44
CA ALA A 100 15.23 16.62 -3.58
C ALA A 100 16.65 16.12 -3.26
N ARG A 101 16.83 14.81 -3.13
CA ARG A 101 18.11 14.16 -2.84
C ARG A 101 18.24 12.84 -3.57
N VAL A 102 19.48 12.49 -3.91
CA VAL A 102 19.87 11.16 -4.38
C VAL A 102 21.01 10.67 -3.48
N GLU A 103 20.85 9.48 -2.90
CA GLU A 103 21.79 8.86 -1.99
C GLU A 103 22.16 7.47 -2.52
N LEU A 104 23.43 7.11 -2.49
CA LEU A 104 23.87 5.77 -2.85
C LEU A 104 23.75 4.84 -1.64
N LEU A 105 23.17 3.66 -1.85
CA LEU A 105 23.21 2.61 -0.85
C LEU A 105 24.57 1.90 -0.89
N PRO A 106 25.03 1.37 0.25
CA PRO A 106 26.13 0.41 0.28
C PRO A 106 25.86 -0.80 -0.60
N GLU A 107 26.90 -1.57 -0.91
CA GLU A 107 26.74 -2.83 -1.60
C GLU A 107 25.85 -3.83 -0.83
N GLY A 108 25.26 -4.78 -1.55
CA GLY A 108 24.40 -5.82 -0.98
C GLY A 108 22.90 -5.48 -0.96
N PHE A 109 22.50 -4.30 -1.42
CA PHE A 109 21.09 -3.90 -1.54
C PHE A 109 20.54 -3.95 -2.97
N ALA A 110 21.31 -4.50 -3.92
CA ALA A 110 20.88 -4.67 -5.31
C ALA A 110 19.64 -5.57 -5.48
N ALA A 111 19.38 -6.47 -4.52
CA ALA A 111 18.20 -7.32 -4.50
C ALA A 111 17.49 -7.26 -3.14
N VAL A 112 16.17 -7.15 -3.18
CA VAL A 112 15.30 -7.15 -2.00
C VAL A 112 14.39 -8.37 -2.08
N ARG A 113 14.65 -9.40 -1.30
CA ARG A 113 13.93 -10.69 -1.39
C ARG A 113 12.96 -10.91 -0.25
N HIS A 114 13.26 -10.33 0.91
CA HIS A 114 12.60 -10.69 2.16
C HIS A 114 12.21 -9.47 2.98
N ARG A 115 11.33 -9.70 3.97
CA ARG A 115 10.93 -8.66 4.94
C ARG A 115 12.14 -8.10 5.70
N ARG A 116 13.18 -8.91 5.93
CA ARG A 116 14.41 -8.50 6.61
C ARG A 116 15.15 -7.42 5.81
N ASP A 117 15.27 -7.60 4.50
CA ASP A 117 15.97 -6.66 3.61
C ASP A 117 15.30 -5.29 3.64
N ARG A 118 13.96 -5.26 3.59
CA ARG A 118 13.19 -4.00 3.72
C ARG A 118 13.37 -3.32 5.06
N ARG A 119 13.50 -4.10 6.14
CA ARG A 119 13.82 -3.54 7.47
C ARG A 119 15.22 -2.94 7.51
N HIS A 120 16.18 -3.50 6.76
CA HIS A 120 17.51 -2.94 6.63
C HIS A 120 17.50 -1.66 5.79
N LEU A 121 16.78 -1.64 4.65
CA LEU A 121 16.61 -0.44 3.83
C LEU A 121 16.07 0.74 4.64
N ALA A 122 15.06 0.52 5.48
CA ALA A 122 14.47 1.56 6.31
C ALA A 122 15.49 2.29 7.22
N LYS A 123 16.65 1.67 7.53
CA LYS A 123 17.70 2.30 8.35
C LYS A 123 18.41 3.45 7.65
N PHE A 124 18.39 3.50 6.32
CA PHE A 124 19.00 4.58 5.53
C PHE A 124 18.08 5.78 5.35
N ALA A 125 16.79 5.63 5.61
CA ALA A 125 15.82 6.70 5.46
C ALA A 125 15.73 7.54 6.74
N GLN A 126 16.36 8.72 6.76
CA GLN A 126 16.24 9.66 7.87
C GLN A 126 14.81 10.21 7.99
N PRO A 127 14.31 10.54 9.18
CA PRO A 127 12.98 11.15 9.32
C PRO A 127 13.05 12.64 8.99
N ASP A 128 13.19 12.97 7.71
CA ASP A 128 13.54 14.31 7.20
C ASP A 128 12.42 15.01 6.43
N GLY A 129 11.19 14.50 6.54
CA GLY A 129 10.02 15.02 5.84
C GLY A 129 9.89 14.61 4.37
N THR A 130 10.83 13.82 3.83
CA THR A 130 10.79 13.38 2.43
C THR A 130 10.12 12.02 2.26
N VAL A 131 9.61 11.78 1.05
CA VAL A 131 9.22 10.44 0.61
C VAL A 131 10.48 9.68 0.23
N HIS A 132 10.78 8.59 0.93
CA HIS A 132 11.93 7.76 0.60
C HIS A 132 11.57 6.69 -0.43
N VAL A 133 12.34 6.70 -1.52
CA VAL A 133 12.20 5.77 -2.64
C VAL A 133 13.50 5.00 -2.79
N PHE A 134 13.43 3.68 -2.77
CA PHE A 134 14.58 2.80 -2.96
C PHE A 134 14.56 2.20 -4.37
N LEU A 135 15.60 2.50 -5.16
CA LEU A 135 15.81 1.97 -6.49
C LEU A 135 16.74 0.77 -6.42
N VAL A 136 16.23 -0.41 -6.77
CA VAL A 136 16.95 -1.68 -6.66
C VAL A 136 16.98 -2.43 -7.99
N GLY A 137 17.87 -3.39 -8.12
CA GLY A 137 17.94 -4.23 -9.32
C GLY A 137 16.75 -5.18 -9.38
N ASN A 138 16.56 -5.97 -8.32
CA ASN A 138 15.51 -6.98 -8.22
C ASN A 138 14.69 -6.82 -6.94
N LEU A 139 13.39 -7.12 -7.02
CA LEU A 139 12.48 -7.06 -5.89
C LEU A 139 11.54 -8.27 -5.89
N GLU A 140 11.43 -8.95 -4.75
CA GLU A 140 10.52 -10.09 -4.55
C GLU A 140 9.61 -9.90 -3.34
N LEU A 141 8.39 -10.46 -3.43
CA LEU A 141 7.51 -10.66 -2.29
C LEU A 141 7.90 -11.94 -1.54
N GLY A 142 8.52 -11.81 -0.37
CA GLY A 142 8.89 -12.95 0.47
C GLY A 142 7.70 -13.87 0.83
N GLY A 143 7.83 -15.15 0.48
CA GLY A 143 6.89 -16.25 0.78
C GLY A 143 7.31 -17.53 0.04
N SER A 144 7.03 -18.71 0.59
CA SER A 144 7.53 -20.00 0.06
C SER A 144 6.63 -20.68 -1.00
N ARG A 145 5.47 -20.09 -1.34
CA ARG A 145 4.39 -20.78 -2.09
C ARG A 145 4.18 -20.35 -3.55
N ARG A 146 5.08 -19.56 -4.17
CA ARG A 146 4.98 -19.18 -5.60
C ARG A 146 6.33 -19.28 -6.30
N ALA A 147 6.32 -19.77 -7.54
CA ALA A 147 7.49 -19.98 -8.39
C ALA A 147 8.09 -18.66 -8.90
N ASP A 148 7.24 -17.70 -9.30
CA ASP A 148 7.65 -16.32 -9.56
C ASP A 148 7.15 -15.39 -8.44
N ARG A 149 8.09 -14.69 -7.80
CA ARG A 149 7.84 -13.76 -6.69
C ARG A 149 8.24 -12.34 -7.04
N SER A 150 8.72 -12.14 -8.27
CA SER A 150 9.27 -10.87 -8.72
C SER A 150 8.14 -9.85 -8.80
N VAL A 151 8.35 -8.68 -8.20
CA VAL A 151 7.44 -7.55 -8.32
C VAL A 151 8.23 -6.31 -8.69
N ARG A 152 7.56 -5.37 -9.36
CA ARG A 152 8.25 -4.21 -9.92
C ARG A 152 8.26 -2.98 -9.01
N GLY A 153 7.35 -2.97 -8.04
CA GLY A 153 7.18 -1.89 -7.09
C GLY A 153 6.62 -2.43 -5.78
N LEU A 154 6.86 -1.68 -4.72
CA LEU A 154 6.28 -1.97 -3.42
C LEU A 154 6.23 -0.72 -2.54
N HIS A 155 5.02 -0.30 -2.18
CA HIS A 155 4.74 0.46 -0.98
C HIS A 155 4.77 -0.47 0.24
N TRP A 156 5.45 -0.05 1.30
CA TRP A 156 5.32 -0.74 2.57
C TRP A 156 5.37 0.21 3.76
N ARG A 157 4.63 -0.18 4.80
CA ARG A 157 4.70 0.44 6.13
C ARG A 157 5.65 -0.36 7.02
N TYR A 158 6.57 0.32 7.70
CA TYR A 158 7.49 -0.32 8.62
C TYR A 158 6.76 -0.78 9.89
N ARG A 159 6.90 -2.08 10.15
CA ARG A 159 6.31 -2.80 11.30
C ARG A 159 7.39 -3.42 12.20
N GLY A 160 8.63 -2.94 12.13
CA GLY A 160 9.72 -3.43 12.98
C GLY A 160 9.71 -2.85 14.39
N LEU A 161 10.63 -3.32 15.23
CA LEU A 161 10.71 -2.98 16.65
C LEU A 161 11.30 -1.59 16.94
N LEU A 162 11.90 -0.93 15.94
CA LEU A 162 12.51 0.38 16.12
C LEU A 162 11.40 1.44 16.22
N GLY A 163 11.10 1.87 17.45
CA GLY A 163 9.97 2.75 17.79
C GLY A 163 9.88 4.00 16.93
N LYS A 164 11.00 4.71 16.74
CA LYS A 164 11.10 5.92 15.90
C LYS A 164 10.77 5.70 14.41
N MET A 165 10.74 4.45 13.95
CA MET A 165 10.41 4.09 12.57
C MET A 165 9.03 3.45 12.43
N ARG A 166 8.31 3.21 13.53
CA ARG A 166 6.97 2.61 13.48
C ARG A 166 6.06 3.46 12.61
N ASN A 167 5.27 2.78 11.77
CA ASN A 167 4.30 3.39 10.87
C ASN A 167 4.86 4.29 9.77
N ARG A 168 6.18 4.43 9.64
CA ARG A 168 6.79 5.10 8.50
C ARG A 168 6.57 4.28 7.23
N GLU A 169 6.41 4.97 6.12
CA GLU A 169 6.06 4.40 4.83
C GLU A 169 7.15 4.70 3.80
N TYR A 170 7.37 3.77 2.90
CA TYR A 170 8.49 3.79 1.98
C TYR A 170 8.10 3.13 0.66
N LEU A 171 8.81 3.46 -0.40
CA LEU A 171 8.58 2.92 -1.75
C LEU A 171 9.84 2.18 -2.24
N ILE A 172 9.67 1.04 -2.91
CA ILE A 172 10.74 0.38 -3.67
C ILE A 172 10.31 0.31 -5.12
N VAL A 173 11.24 0.54 -6.04
CA VAL A 173 11.03 0.36 -7.48
C VAL A 173 12.21 -0.45 -8.05
N SER A 174 11.92 -1.51 -8.78
CA SER A 174 12.94 -2.33 -9.45
C SER A 174 13.38 -1.73 -10.79
N ASN A 175 14.56 -2.07 -11.26
CA ASN A 175 15.12 -1.53 -12.50
C ASN A 175 14.30 -1.85 -13.76
N ASP A 176 13.60 -2.99 -13.76
CA ASP A 176 12.72 -3.42 -14.85
C ASP A 176 11.29 -2.84 -14.75
N ALA A 177 11.02 -1.98 -13.78
CA ALA A 177 9.71 -1.38 -13.59
C ALA A 177 9.29 -0.44 -14.74
N PRO A 178 8.06 -0.57 -15.25
CA PRO A 178 7.45 0.46 -16.09
C PRO A 178 7.40 1.81 -15.36
N ALA A 179 7.44 2.91 -16.13
CA ALA A 179 7.34 4.27 -15.57
C ALA A 179 6.05 4.48 -14.73
N THR A 180 4.99 3.71 -15.00
CA THR A 180 3.72 3.79 -14.27
C THR A 180 3.73 3.08 -12.92
N THR A 181 4.74 2.25 -12.64
CA THR A 181 4.86 1.60 -11.33
C THR A 181 5.11 2.61 -10.23
N PHE A 182 5.95 3.62 -10.46
CA PHE A 182 6.23 4.61 -9.43
C PHE A 182 4.98 5.38 -8.99
N VAL A 183 4.13 5.78 -9.95
CA VAL A 183 2.88 6.47 -9.62
C VAL A 183 1.84 5.55 -8.96
N HIS A 184 1.85 4.26 -9.28
CA HIS A 184 1.05 3.25 -8.58
C HIS A 184 1.44 3.17 -7.10
N GLU A 185 2.75 3.09 -6.80
CA GLU A 185 3.23 3.05 -5.41
C GLU A 185 2.96 4.36 -4.66
N LEU A 186 3.01 5.51 -5.34
CA LEU A 186 2.56 6.79 -4.77
C LEU A 186 1.06 6.79 -4.47
N GLY A 187 0.24 6.17 -5.31
CA GLY A 187 -1.19 5.97 -5.03
C GLY A 187 -1.40 5.23 -3.71
N HIS A 188 -0.66 4.13 -3.48
CA HIS A 188 -0.69 3.42 -2.20
C HIS A 188 -0.22 4.27 -1.02
N LEU A 189 0.86 5.04 -1.20
CA LEU A 189 1.34 5.98 -0.17
C LEU A 189 0.27 6.98 0.25
N PHE A 190 -0.55 7.42 -0.70
CA PHE A 190 -1.64 8.38 -0.46
C PHE A 190 -2.98 7.71 -0.13
N GLY A 191 -2.99 6.41 0.16
CA GLY A 191 -4.15 5.70 0.71
C GLY A 191 -5.11 5.13 -0.33
N LEU A 192 -4.66 4.94 -1.57
CA LEU A 192 -5.40 4.14 -2.55
C LEU A 192 -5.11 2.65 -2.38
N GLU A 193 -6.12 1.85 -2.64
CA GLU A 193 -6.01 0.39 -2.75
C GLU A 193 -5.94 -0.01 -4.23
N HIS A 194 -5.70 -1.29 -4.50
CA HIS A 194 -5.75 -1.79 -5.87
C HIS A 194 -7.14 -1.60 -6.48
N ASP A 195 -7.16 -1.32 -7.77
CA ASP A 195 -8.35 -1.25 -8.60
C ASP A 195 -8.33 -2.40 -9.61
N THR A 196 -9.49 -2.90 -10.03
CA THR A 196 -9.61 -4.01 -10.99
C THR A 196 -9.73 -3.55 -12.44
N SER A 197 -9.96 -2.26 -12.69
CA SER A 197 -10.06 -1.71 -14.04
C SER A 197 -8.70 -1.67 -14.72
N HIS A 198 -8.60 -2.30 -15.90
CA HIS A 198 -7.35 -2.40 -16.65
C HIS A 198 -6.80 -1.05 -17.14
N GLN A 199 -7.60 0.01 -17.13
CA GLN A 199 -7.16 1.37 -17.49
C GLN A 199 -6.85 2.21 -16.25
N ASN A 200 -7.02 1.68 -15.04
CA ASN A 200 -6.72 2.39 -13.81
C ASN A 200 -5.23 2.25 -13.45
N LEU A 201 -4.60 3.35 -13.03
CA LEU A 201 -3.22 3.33 -12.53
C LEU A 201 -3.03 2.45 -11.29
N MET A 202 -4.09 2.20 -10.53
CA MET A 202 -4.11 1.28 -9.38
C MET A 202 -4.38 -0.19 -9.74
N CYS A 203 -4.54 -0.57 -11.02
CA CYS A 203 -4.49 -2.00 -11.38
C CYS A 203 -3.04 -2.48 -11.54
N SER A 204 -2.75 -3.65 -10.97
CA SER A 204 -1.53 -4.42 -11.25
C SER A 204 -1.50 -4.93 -12.69
N CYS A 205 -2.67 -5.15 -13.27
CA CYS A 205 -2.93 -5.65 -14.62
C CYS A 205 -2.98 -4.57 -15.71
N ARG A 206 -2.74 -3.31 -15.35
CA ARG A 206 -3.06 -2.14 -16.18
C ARG A 206 -2.43 -2.20 -17.57
N GLN A 207 -3.21 -1.82 -18.58
CA GLN A 207 -2.91 -1.95 -20.00
C GLN A 207 -3.49 -0.78 -20.79
N GLY A 208 -3.03 -0.63 -22.04
CA GLY A 208 -3.53 0.37 -22.97
C GLY A 208 -2.89 1.77 -22.82
N PRO A 209 -3.23 2.69 -23.73
CA PRO A 209 -2.51 3.95 -23.90
C PRO A 209 -2.89 5.02 -22.88
N ARG A 210 -4.03 4.88 -22.19
CA ARG A 210 -4.54 5.86 -21.23
C ARG A 210 -4.77 5.20 -19.88
N GLN A 211 -3.75 5.26 -19.04
CA GLN A 211 -3.82 4.81 -17.66
C GLN A 211 -4.03 6.02 -16.76
N ILE A 212 -5.15 6.10 -16.05
CA ILE A 212 -5.51 7.28 -15.26
C ILE A 212 -5.99 6.90 -13.86
N PHE A 213 -6.04 7.89 -12.98
CA PHE A 213 -6.83 7.82 -11.74
C PHE A 213 -8.24 8.33 -12.01
N THR A 214 -9.21 7.83 -11.26
CA THR A 214 -10.56 8.42 -11.26
C THR A 214 -10.58 9.75 -10.51
N LEU A 215 -11.66 10.51 -10.69
CA LEU A 215 -11.88 11.76 -9.93
C LEU A 215 -11.85 11.54 -8.41
N ASP A 216 -12.49 10.47 -7.94
CA ASP A 216 -12.53 10.14 -6.51
C ASP A 216 -11.14 9.75 -5.98
N GLN A 217 -10.41 8.93 -6.71
CA GLN A 217 -9.03 8.58 -6.40
C GLN A 217 -8.16 9.83 -6.30
N GLY A 218 -8.33 10.80 -7.20
CA GLY A 218 -7.62 12.08 -7.14
C GLY A 218 -7.89 12.87 -5.85
N ARG A 219 -9.15 12.94 -5.40
CA ARG A 219 -9.53 13.58 -4.12
C ARG A 219 -8.92 12.85 -2.93
N ARG A 220 -9.01 11.52 -2.91
CA ARG A 220 -8.43 10.67 -1.85
C ARG A 220 -6.92 10.83 -1.76
N MET A 221 -6.23 10.79 -2.90
CA MET A 221 -4.79 11.00 -2.94
C MET A 221 -4.40 12.37 -2.42
N ARG A 222 -5.15 13.42 -2.77
CA ARG A 222 -4.88 14.77 -2.26
C ARG A 222 -4.97 14.83 -0.74
N SER A 223 -6.02 14.25 -0.16
CA SER A 223 -6.17 14.13 1.30
C SER A 223 -5.02 13.32 1.92
N GLY A 224 -4.64 12.20 1.30
CA GLY A 224 -3.51 11.37 1.75
C GLY A 224 -2.16 12.09 1.69
N ALA A 225 -1.93 12.90 0.66
CA ALA A 225 -0.73 13.72 0.50
C ALA A 225 -0.67 14.83 1.55
N LEU A 226 -1.77 15.52 1.82
CA LEU A 226 -1.84 16.51 2.90
C LEU A 226 -1.59 15.86 4.27
N ALA A 227 -2.19 14.70 4.52
CA ALA A 227 -1.92 13.92 5.72
C ALA A 227 -0.48 13.41 5.79
N PHE A 228 0.21 13.21 4.66
CA PHE A 228 1.63 12.89 4.63
C PHE A 228 2.47 14.06 5.09
N VAL A 229 2.19 15.27 4.60
CA VAL A 229 2.90 16.49 5.02
C VAL A 229 2.68 16.76 6.50
N ALA A 230 1.43 16.68 6.98
CA ALA A 230 1.08 17.00 8.36
C ALA A 230 1.70 16.07 9.41
N ARG A 231 2.13 14.86 9.02
CA ARG A 231 2.74 13.87 9.93
C ARG A 231 4.27 13.87 9.90
N GLN A 232 4.89 14.71 9.07
CA GLN A 232 6.35 14.84 9.09
C GLN A 232 6.79 15.62 10.33
N PRO A 233 7.95 15.25 10.92
CA PRO A 233 8.49 15.93 12.08
C PRO A 233 8.87 17.39 11.80
#